data_AF-A0A7K2X3N8-F1
#
_entry.id   AF-A0A7K2X3N8-F1
#
_cell.length_a   1.000
_cell.length_b   1.000
_cell.length_c   1.000
_cell.angle_alpha   90.00
_cell.angle_beta   90.00
_cell.angle_gamma   90.00
#
_symmetry.space_group_name_H-M   'P 1'
#
loop_
_entity.id
_entity.type
_entity.pdbx_description
1 polymer ?
#
loop_
_entity_poly.entity_id
_entity_poly.type
_entity_poly.pdbx_seq_one_letter_code
_entity_poly.pdbx_strand_id
1 'polypeptide(L)' 'GPVKKWDNVSAGAGSWNWDRSKVTTGDFNGDGRSDVGVLYDNGQNASGVNQTALWTFTSTGSGFGGPVKKWDNVSA' A
#
# COMPACT_ATOMS: atom_id res chain seq x y z
N GLY A 1 22.75 8.33 13.09
CA GLY A 1 22.76 7.69 11.75
C GLY A 1 21.36 7.27 11.38
N PRO A 2 21.04 7.06 10.08
CA PRO A 2 19.72 6.61 9.65
C PRO A 2 19.36 5.23 10.21
N VAL A 3 18.09 5.03 10.57
CA VAL A 3 17.57 3.77 11.13
C VAL A 3 16.62 3.14 10.11
N LYS A 4 16.89 1.90 9.72
CA LYS A 4 16.00 1.11 8.86
C LYS A 4 14.75 0.74 9.65
N LYS A 5 13.60 1.29 9.27
CA LYS A 5 12.32 1.07 9.96
C LYS A 5 11.46 -0.03 9.33
N TRP A 6 11.70 -0.36 8.06
CA TRP A 6 10.94 -1.38 7.32
C TRP A 6 11.69 -1.84 6.06
N ASP A 7 11.47 -3.08 5.62
CA ASP A 7 11.77 -3.53 4.26
C ASP A 7 10.74 -4.51 3.70
N ASN A 8 10.84 -4.68 2.38
CA ASN A 8 9.89 -5.34 1.51
C ASN A 8 9.77 -6.87 1.72
N VAL A 9 10.77 -7.49 2.33
CA VAL A 9 10.78 -8.94 2.59
C VAL A 9 9.98 -9.28 3.86
N SER A 10 9.89 -8.33 4.80
CA SER A 10 9.37 -8.58 6.15
C SER A 10 7.84 -8.62 6.27
N ALA A 11 7.08 -8.23 5.23
CA ALA A 11 5.63 -7.98 5.33
C ALA A 11 4.72 -9.05 4.71
N GLY A 12 5.26 -10.09 4.06
CA GLY A 12 4.44 -11.13 3.41
C GLY A 12 3.54 -10.65 2.25
N ALA A 13 3.61 -9.37 1.88
CA ALA A 13 2.79 -8.71 0.86
C ALA A 13 3.37 -8.80 -0.57
N GLY A 14 4.47 -9.54 -0.76
CA GLY A 14 5.24 -9.55 -2.00
C GLY A 14 6.15 -8.33 -2.16
N SER A 15 7.00 -8.35 -3.19
CA SER A 15 7.92 -7.25 -3.46
C SER A 15 7.21 -6.07 -4.13
N TRP A 16 7.08 -4.94 -3.44
CA TRP A 16 6.64 -3.67 -4.01
C TRP A 16 7.60 -3.15 -5.09
N ASN A 17 7.05 -2.81 -6.26
CA ASN A 17 7.76 -2.09 -7.31
C ASN A 17 7.35 -0.60 -7.32
N TRP A 18 8.32 0.30 -7.21
CA TRP A 18 8.09 1.74 -7.21
C TRP A 18 7.42 2.24 -8.50
N ASP A 19 7.81 1.72 -9.66
CA ASP A 19 7.28 2.14 -10.96
C ASP A 19 5.78 1.81 -11.12
N ARG A 20 5.31 0.84 -10.34
CA ARG A 20 3.91 0.38 -10.31
C ARG A 20 3.09 1.05 -9.20
N SER A 21 3.70 1.96 -8.45
CA SER A 21 3.10 2.60 -7.28
C SER A 21 2.75 4.06 -7.57
N LYS A 22 1.55 4.47 -7.16
CA LYS A 22 1.18 5.89 -6.99
C LYS A 22 0.87 6.12 -5.53
N VAL A 23 1.71 6.94 -4.89
CA VAL A 23 1.63 7.21 -3.45
C VAL A 23 0.78 8.45 -3.19
N THR A 24 -0.05 8.39 -2.15
CA THR A 24 -0.81 9.50 -1.60
C THR A 24 -0.77 9.47 -0.07
N THR A 25 -1.23 10.54 0.56
CA THR A 25 -1.33 10.64 2.02
C THR A 25 -2.66 11.25 2.42
N GLY A 26 -3.22 10.80 3.54
CA GLY A 26 -4.48 11.30 4.09
C GLY A 26 -4.81 10.60 5.39
N ASP A 27 -5.76 11.15 6.15
CA ASP A 27 -6.32 10.45 7.31
C ASP A 27 -7.41 9.48 6.82
N PHE A 28 -7.04 8.22 6.58
CA PHE A 28 -7.94 7.24 5.98
C PHE A 28 -8.71 6.42 7.03
N ASN A 29 -8.33 6.50 8.30
CA ASN A 29 -8.98 5.79 9.40
C ASN A 29 -9.73 6.72 10.38
N GLY A 30 -9.58 8.04 10.25
CA GLY A 30 -10.26 9.05 11.06
C GLY A 30 -9.63 9.29 12.44
N ASP A 31 -8.37 8.91 12.65
CA ASP A 31 -7.70 9.05 13.95
C ASP A 31 -6.95 10.39 14.14
N GLY A 32 -7.03 11.28 13.15
CA GLY A 32 -6.39 12.59 13.14
C GLY A 32 -4.92 12.54 12.72
N ARG A 33 -4.40 11.41 12.24
CA ARG A 33 -3.03 11.26 11.74
C ARG A 33 -3.03 10.98 10.25
N SER A 34 -2.00 11.46 9.56
CA SER A 34 -1.82 11.13 8.14
C SER A 34 -1.27 9.71 7.99
N ASP A 35 -2.02 8.90 7.26
CA ASP A 35 -1.64 7.59 6.75
C ASP A 35 -0.98 7.69 5.37
N VAL A 36 -0.38 6.60 4.91
CA VAL A 36 0.10 6.46 3.53
C VAL A 36 -0.86 5.57 2.75
N GLY A 37 -1.28 6.03 1.57
CA GLY A 37 -2.02 5.26 0.58
C GLY A 37 -1.14 4.95 -0.63
N VAL A 38 -1.29 3.75 -1.20
CA VAL A 38 -0.62 3.34 -2.43
C VAL A 38 -1.66 2.72 -3.37
N LEU A 39 -1.91 3.38 -4.50
CA LEU A 39 -2.57 2.75 -5.63
C LEU A 39 -1.52 1.95 -6.39
N TYR A 40 -1.72 0.65 -6.49
CA TYR A 40 -0.75 -0.28 -7.07
C TYR A 40 -1.32 -0.91 -8.33
N ASP A 41 -0.53 -0.87 -9.40
CA ASP A 41 -0.76 -1.69 -10.58
C ASP A 41 -0.39 -3.15 -10.24
N ASN A 42 -1.38 -4.02 -10.19
CA ASN A 42 -1.23 -5.47 -9.96
C ASN A 42 -0.98 -6.24 -11.26
N GLY A 43 -1.15 -5.61 -12.42
CA GLY A 43 -0.78 -6.15 -13.73
C GLY A 43 -2.01 -6.64 -14.46
N GLN A 44 -1.85 -7.63 -15.32
CA GLN A 44 -2.98 -8.21 -16.04
C GLN A 44 -3.23 -9.64 -15.59
N ASN A 45 -4.50 -10.03 -15.51
CA ASN A 45 -4.87 -11.43 -15.37
C ASN A 45 -4.67 -12.20 -16.70
N ALA A 46 -4.93 -13.50 -16.69
CA ALA A 46 -4.78 -14.36 -17.88
C ALA A 46 -5.64 -13.92 -19.09
N SER A 47 -6.70 -13.15 -18.86
CA SER A 47 -7.59 -12.60 -19.90
C SER A 47 -7.19 -11.20 -20.36
N GLY A 48 -6.04 -10.68 -19.92
CA GLY A 48 -5.55 -9.34 -20.28
C GLY A 48 -6.22 -8.18 -19.55
N VAL A 49 -7.03 -8.46 -18.52
CA VAL A 49 -7.72 -7.41 -17.76
C VAL A 49 -6.77 -6.82 -16.72
N ASN A 50 -6.60 -5.49 -16.76
CA ASN A 50 -5.78 -4.77 -15.79
C ASN A 50 -6.34 -4.92 -14.37
N GLN A 51 -5.46 -5.12 -13.41
CA GLN A 51 -5.75 -5.25 -11.99
C GLN A 51 -5.09 -4.11 -11.23
N THR A 52 -5.85 -3.44 -10.39
CA THR A 52 -5.37 -2.32 -9.57
C THR A 52 -5.95 -2.46 -8.18
N ALA A 53 -5.13 -2.17 -7.16
CA ALA A 53 -5.55 -2.19 -5.77
C ALA A 53 -5.12 -0.93 -5.03
N LEU A 54 -5.94 -0.49 -4.06
CA LEU A 54 -5.58 0.54 -3.10
C LEU A 54 -5.17 -0.13 -1.78
N TRP A 55 -3.97 0.19 -1.33
CA TRP A 55 -3.42 -0.24 -0.05
C TRP A 55 -3.21 0.96 0.87
N THR A 56 -3.39 0.76 2.17
CA THR A 56 -3.10 1.76 3.20
C THR A 56 -2.11 1.23 4.21
N PHE A 57 -1.21 2.10 4.66
CA PHE A 57 -0.29 1.89 5.77
C PHE A 57 -0.70 2.86 6.87
N THR A 58 -1.34 2.34 7.92
CA THR A 58 -1.87 3.16 9.00
C THR A 58 -0.75 3.70 9.87
N SER A 59 -0.77 5.00 10.15
CA SER A 59 0.18 5.65 11.04
C SER A 59 -0.03 5.21 12.49
N THR A 60 1.05 4.84 13.16
CA THR A 60 1.05 4.59 14.61
C THR A 60 1.55 5.81 15.40
N GLY A 61 1.85 6.92 14.70
CA GLY A 61 2.47 8.12 15.27
C GLY A 61 3.99 8.01 15.50
N SER A 62 4.54 6.80 15.49
CA SER A 62 5.99 6.54 15.55
C SER A 62 6.51 5.68 14.39
N GLY A 63 5.60 5.29 13.49
CA GLY A 63 5.86 4.46 12.32
C GLY A 63 4.54 4.14 11.61
N PHE A 64 4.56 3.06 10.83
CA PHE A 64 3.39 2.60 10.10
C PHE A 64 3.15 1.10 10.33
N GLY A 65 1.89 0.71 10.35
CA GLY A 65 1.50 -0.70 10.25
C GLY A 65 1.83 -1.29 8.88
N GLY A 66 1.70 -2.61 8.77
CA GLY A 66 1.81 -3.29 7.47
C GLY A 66 0.73 -2.86 6.48
N PRO A 67 0.93 -3.08 5.17
CA PRO A 67 -0.03 -2.72 4.15
C PRO A 67 -1.34 -3.50 4.32
N VAL A 68 -2.46 -2.79 4.30
CA VAL A 68 -3.81 -3.39 4.27
C VAL A 68 -4.49 -3.01 2.96
N LYS A 69 -4.94 -4.00 2.19
CA LYS A 69 -5.71 -3.76 0.96
C LYS A 69 -7.10 -3.26 1.34
N LYS A 70 -7.44 -2.05 0.92
CA LYS A 70 -8.74 -1.43 1.18
C LYS A 70 -9.72 -1.60 0.03
N TRP A 71 -9.21 -1.75 -1.18
CA TRP A 71 -10.02 -1.87 -2.39
C TRP A 71 -9.22 -2.54 -3.51
N ASP A 72 -9.88 -3.25 -4.41
CA ASP A 72 -9.35 -3.62 -5.73
C ASP A 72 -10.45 -3.64 -6.79
N ASN A 73 -10.06 -3.48 -8.06
CA ASN A 73 -11.02 -3.40 -9.17
C ASN A 73 -11.61 -4.76 -9.59
N VAL A 74 -11.28 -5.85 -8.89
CA VAL A 74 -11.73 -7.21 -9.21
C VAL A 74 -12.82 -7.68 -8.24
N SER A 75 -12.78 -7.21 -6.99
CA SER A 75 -13.71 -7.57 -5.91
C SER A 75 -14.63 -6.44 -5.47
N ALA A 76 -14.49 -5.24 -6.04
CA ALA A 76 -15.33 -4.09 -5.74
C ALA A 76 -16.67 -4.11 -6.47
#